data_AF-A0AAE0TQJ7-F1
#
_entry.id   AF-A0AAE0TQJ7-F1
#
_cell.length_a   1.000
_cell.length_b   1.000
_cell.length_c   1.000
_cell.angle_alpha   90.00
_cell.angle_beta   90.00
_cell.angle_gamma   90.00
#
_symmetry.space_group_name_H-M   'P 1'
#
loop_
_entity.id
_entity.type
_entity.pdbx_description
1 polymer ?
#
loop_
_entity_poly.entity_id
_entity_poly.type
_entity_poly.pdbx_seq_one_letter_code
_entity_poly.pdbx_strand_id
1 'polypeptide(L)'
;MGFTTGLLGGFTLTTTLIYLSITLHTRNRIQQAALLHQQSFVLNNLVEPAPASPEPTAREVPAGLWETAKDKWNSELERGVKRIWSTDWDGARDQVEEGVSSVWRRTFAAAREKADEVTK
;
A
#
# COMPACT_ATOMS: atom_id res chain seq x y z
N MET A 1 33.19 1.02 -4.17
CA MET A 1 31.81 0.49 -4.22
C MET A 1 30.77 1.63 -4.33
N GLY A 2 30.92 2.61 -5.24
CA GLY A 2 30.04 3.81 -5.29
C GLY A 2 28.86 3.73 -6.28
N PHE A 3 28.89 2.76 -7.20
CA PHE A 3 27.88 2.60 -8.25
C PHE A 3 26.54 2.10 -7.69
N THR A 4 26.58 1.09 -6.81
CA THR A 4 25.37 0.48 -6.24
C THR A 4 24.63 1.44 -5.31
N THR A 5 25.36 2.24 -4.51
CA THR A 5 24.77 3.28 -3.65
C THR A 5 24.13 4.41 -4.45
N GLY A 6 24.76 4.84 -5.56
CA GLY A 6 24.18 5.87 -6.44
C GLY A 6 22.93 5.38 -7.19
N LEU A 7 22.96 4.13 -7.68
CA LEU A 7 21.82 3.52 -8.37
C LEU A 7 20.61 3.35 -7.44
N LEU A 8 20.83 2.85 -6.21
CA LEU A 8 19.77 2.71 -5.21
C LEU A 8 19.21 4.07 -4.77
N GLY A 9 20.07 5.09 -4.60
CA GLY A 9 19.64 6.45 -4.28
C GLY A 9 18.79 7.07 -5.40
N GLY A 10 19.19 6.92 -6.66
CA GLY A 10 18.42 7.39 -7.81
C GLY A 10 17.08 6.67 -7.97
N PHE A 11 17.07 5.34 -7.79
CA PHE A 11 15.85 4.53 -7.88
C PHE A 11 14.83 4.88 -6.80
N THR A 12 15.28 5.03 -5.55
CA THR A 12 14.40 5.42 -4.44
C THR A 12 13.85 6.84 -4.62
N LEU A 13 14.69 7.79 -5.05
CA LEU A 13 14.26 9.16 -5.33
C LEU A 13 13.21 9.21 -6.45
N THR A 14 13.48 8.56 -7.58
CA THR A 14 12.55 8.55 -8.72
C THR A 14 11.23 7.87 -8.39
N THR A 15 11.28 6.73 -7.69
CA THR A 15 10.08 6.01 -7.25
C THR A 15 9.27 6.87 -6.28
N THR A 16 9.92 7.57 -5.35
CA THR A 16 9.25 8.49 -4.42
C THR A 16 8.58 9.65 -5.16
N LEU A 17 9.27 10.22 -6.15
CA LEU A 17 8.76 11.35 -6.94
C LEU A 17 7.56 10.93 -7.80
N ILE A 18 7.62 9.75 -8.43
CA ILE A 18 6.49 9.16 -9.17
C ILE A 18 5.32 8.89 -8.23
N TYR A 19 5.58 8.23 -7.09
CA TYR A 19 4.55 7.91 -6.11
C TYR A 19 3.83 9.17 -5.60
N LEU A 20 4.59 10.21 -5.23
CA LEU A 20 4.03 11.46 -4.76
C LEU A 20 3.21 12.17 -5.85
N SER A 21 3.71 12.16 -7.09
CA SER A 21 3.03 12.78 -8.23
C SER A 21 1.67 12.12 -8.49
N ILE A 22 1.63 10.79 -8.51
CA ILE A 22 0.38 10.03 -8.69
C ILE A 22 -0.59 10.34 -7.53
N THR A 23 -0.10 10.28 -6.29
CA THR A 23 -0.93 10.52 -5.10
C THR A 23 -1.54 11.92 -5.10
N LEU A 24 -0.75 12.95 -5.41
CA LEU A 24 -1.23 14.33 -5.51
C LEU A 24 -2.23 14.49 -6.65
N HIS A 25 -1.98 13.88 -7.81
CA HIS A 25 -2.91 13.92 -8.93
C HIS A 25 -4.26 13.29 -8.58
N THR A 26 -4.27 12.10 -7.98
CA THR A 26 -5.49 11.41 -7.55
C THR A 26 -6.27 12.23 -6.53
N ARG A 27 -5.59 12.80 -5.53
CA ARG A 27 -6.24 13.66 -4.52
C ARG A 27 -6.87 14.89 -5.17
N ASN A 28 -6.16 15.55 -6.09
CA ASN A 28 -6.68 16.73 -6.78
C ASN A 28 -7.92 16.39 -7.63
N ARG A 29 -7.90 15.26 -8.36
CA ARG A 29 -9.06 14.81 -9.15
C ARG A 29 -10.29 14.53 -8.30
N ILE A 30 -10.12 13.92 -7.13
CA ILE A 30 -11.22 13.67 -6.19
C ILE A 30 -11.80 14.98 -5.66
N GLN A 31 -10.94 15.93 -5.26
CA GLN A 31 -11.38 17.24 -4.76
C GLN A 31 -12.13 18.04 -5.83
N GLN A 32 -11.59 18.09 -7.05
CA GLN A 32 -12.26 18.75 -8.18
C GLN A 32 -13.64 18.14 -8.46
N ALA A 33 -13.75 16.81 -8.48
CA ALA A 33 -15.02 16.13 -8.66
C ALA A 33 -16.00 16.47 -7.53
N ALA A 34 -15.55 16.47 -6.27
CA ALA A 34 -16.40 16.81 -5.14
C ALA A 34 -16.95 18.24 -5.23
N LEU A 35 -16.08 19.21 -5.58
CA LEU A 35 -16.48 20.61 -5.76
C LEU A 35 -17.48 20.78 -6.90
N LEU A 36 -17.27 20.11 -8.04
CA LEU A 36 -18.20 20.17 -9.17
C LEU A 36 -19.56 19.56 -8.83
N HIS A 37 -19.60 18.42 -8.12
CA HIS A 37 -20.86 17.84 -7.65
C HIS A 37 -21.57 18.75 -6.65
N GLN A 38 -20.84 19.36 -5.72
CA GLN A 38 -21.42 20.28 -4.75
C GLN A 38 -22.00 21.52 -5.43
N GLN A 39 -21.26 22.12 -6.37
CA GLN A 39 -21.74 23.28 -7.13
C GLN A 39 -22.95 22.91 -7.99
N SER A 40 -22.90 21.78 -8.70
CA SER A 40 -24.03 21.29 -9.47
C SER A 40 -25.24 21.04 -8.58
N PHE A 41 -25.06 20.43 -7.40
CA PHE A 41 -26.13 20.22 -6.44
C PHE A 41 -26.75 21.53 -5.96
N VAL A 42 -25.96 22.54 -5.63
CA VAL A 42 -26.46 23.86 -5.21
C VAL A 42 -27.22 24.55 -6.33
N LEU A 43 -26.68 24.55 -7.56
CA LEU A 43 -27.35 25.15 -8.72
C LEU A 43 -28.66 24.43 -9.06
N ASN A 44 -28.65 23.10 -9.03
CA ASN A 44 -29.85 22.30 -9.27
C ASN A 44 -30.91 22.58 -8.19
N ASN A 45 -30.54 22.65 -6.91
CA ASN A 45 -31.48 22.97 -5.84
C ASN A 45 -32.03 24.41 -5.92
N LEU A 46 -31.29 25.35 -6.52
CA LEU A 46 -31.78 26.71 -6.70
C LEU A 46 -32.86 26.78 -7.79
N VAL A 47 -32.71 26.01 -8.86
CA VAL A 47 -33.65 25.96 -10.00
C VAL A 47 -34.84 25.06 -9.68
N GLU A 48 -34.56 23.87 -9.15
CA GLU A 48 -35.52 22.85 -8.78
C GLU A 48 -35.21 22.38 -7.35
N PRO A 49 -35.77 23.06 -6.34
CA PRO A 49 -35.51 22.71 -4.95
C PRO A 49 -35.98 21.29 -4.68
N ALA A 50 -35.11 20.48 -4.09
CA ALA A 50 -35.46 19.12 -3.72
C ALA A 50 -36.70 19.14 -2.82
N PRO A 51 -37.65 18.19 -3.01
CA PRO A 51 -38.80 18.08 -2.14
C PRO A 51 -38.35 17.91 -0.70
N ALA A 52 -39.13 18.48 0.24
CA ALA A 52 -38.84 18.40 1.66
C ALA A 52 -38.54 16.94 2.05
N SER A 53 -37.40 16.73 2.71
CA SER A 53 -37.01 15.40 3.15
C SER A 53 -38.12 14.86 4.06
N PRO A 54 -38.59 13.61 3.84
CA PRO A 54 -39.56 13.00 4.75
C PRO A 54 -39.01 13.03 6.17
N GLU A 55 -39.91 13.18 7.15
CA GLU A 55 -39.53 13.21 8.57
C GLU A 55 -38.56 12.06 8.86
N PRO A 56 -37.43 12.31 9.53
CA PRO A 56 -36.46 11.29 9.81
C PRO A 56 -37.12 10.24 10.70
N THR A 57 -37.57 9.15 10.10
CA THR A 57 -37.99 7.95 10.83
C THR A 57 -36.80 7.54 11.66
N ALA A 58 -36.99 7.41 12.98
CA ALA A 58 -35.94 6.96 13.89
C ALA A 58 -35.34 5.68 13.32
N ARG A 59 -34.13 5.81 12.77
CA ARG A 59 -33.42 4.68 12.19
C ARG A 59 -32.96 3.84 13.36
N GLU A 60 -33.73 2.82 13.70
CA GLU A 60 -33.18 1.67 14.40
C GLU A 60 -32.15 1.07 13.45
N VAL A 61 -30.88 1.43 13.65
CA VAL A 61 -29.75 0.80 12.97
C VAL A 61 -29.50 -0.49 13.75
N PRO A 62 -29.96 -1.68 13.30
CA PRO A 62 -29.31 -2.89 13.77
C PRO A 62 -27.84 -2.73 13.38
N ALA A 63 -26.93 -2.81 14.36
CA ALA A 63 -25.50 -2.62 14.16
C ALA A 63 -25.07 -3.32 12.86
N GLY A 64 -24.78 -2.51 11.84
CA GLY A 64 -24.63 -3.03 10.49
C GLY A 64 -23.42 -3.93 10.40
N LEU A 65 -23.50 -5.00 9.62
CA LEU A 65 -22.37 -5.90 9.34
C LEU A 65 -21.10 -5.15 8.92
N TRP A 66 -21.26 -3.98 8.32
CA TRP A 66 -20.18 -3.08 7.94
C TRP A 66 -19.40 -2.51 9.13
N GLU A 67 -20.07 -2.12 10.20
CA GLU A 67 -19.39 -1.58 11.38
C GLU A 67 -18.73 -2.68 12.18
N THR A 68 -19.37 -3.85 12.27
CA THR A 68 -18.75 -5.06 12.81
C THR A 68 -17.53 -5.50 11.98
N ALA A 69 -17.58 -5.37 10.65
CA ALA A 69 -16.46 -5.68 9.76
C ALA A 69 -15.31 -4.68 9.92
N LYS A 70 -15.63 -3.38 10.10
CA LYS A 70 -14.64 -2.33 10.35
C LYS A 70 -13.93 -2.54 11.67
N ASP A 71 -14.66 -2.85 12.74
CA ASP A 71 -14.08 -3.12 14.06
C ASP A 71 -13.22 -4.38 14.04
N LYS A 72 -13.68 -5.43 13.36
CA LYS A 72 -12.92 -6.66 13.18
C LYS A 72 -11.64 -6.42 12.38
N TRP A 73 -11.73 -5.69 11.27
CA TRP A 73 -10.57 -5.30 10.46
C TRP A 73 -9.56 -4.48 11.25
N ASN A 74 -10.02 -3.50 12.03
CA ASN A 74 -9.14 -2.66 12.83
C ASN A 74 -8.40 -3.49 13.90
N SER A 75 -9.11 -4.42 14.55
CA SER A 75 -8.51 -5.34 15.51
C SER A 75 -7.52 -6.33 14.89
N GLU A 76 -7.71 -6.71 13.62
CA GLU A 76 -6.81 -7.59 12.89
C GLU A 76 -5.55 -6.85 12.42
N LEU A 77 -5.71 -5.59 11.99
CA LEU A 77 -4.60 -4.68 11.70
C LEU A 77 -3.73 -4.45 12.93
N GLU A 78 -4.32 -4.11 14.07
CA GLU A 78 -3.59 -3.92 15.32
C GLU A 78 -2.81 -5.18 15.71
N ARG A 79 -3.43 -6.36 15.58
CA ARG A 79 -2.78 -7.65 15.85
C ARG A 79 -1.69 -8.01 14.84
N GLY A 80 -1.82 -7.58 13.59
CA GLY A 80 -0.80 -7.74 12.56
C GLY A 80 0.40 -6.86 12.82
N VAL A 81 0.16 -5.57 13.10
CA VAL A 81 1.18 -4.58 13.45
C VAL A 81 1.91 -5.02 14.72
N LYS A 82 1.18 -5.38 15.78
CA LYS A 82 1.79 -5.85 17.03
C LYS A 82 2.64 -7.09 16.82
N ARG A 83 2.23 -8.03 15.95
CA ARG A 83 3.03 -9.20 15.58
C ARG A 83 4.30 -8.81 14.84
N ILE A 84 4.23 -7.89 13.89
CA ILE A 84 5.39 -7.38 13.14
C ILE A 84 6.42 -6.73 14.08
N TRP A 85 5.95 -5.99 15.08
CA TRP A 85 6.83 -5.36 16.07
C TRP A 85 7.36 -6.34 17.13
N SER A 86 6.60 -7.37 17.51
CA SER A 86 7.04 -8.37 18.47
C SER A 86 7.88 -9.50 17.86
N THR A 87 7.85 -9.65 16.54
CA THR A 87 8.68 -10.64 15.85
C THR A 87 10.13 -10.21 15.94
N ASP A 88 10.96 -11.11 16.45
CA ASP A 88 12.40 -10.93 16.53
C ASP A 88 13.00 -10.97 15.11
N TRP A 89 13.38 -9.79 14.62
CA TRP A 89 13.92 -9.59 13.29
C TRP A 89 15.36 -10.08 13.17
N ASP A 90 16.07 -10.24 14.29
CA ASP A 90 17.46 -10.72 14.29
C ASP A 90 17.50 -12.20 13.88
N GLY A 91 16.67 -13.06 14.48
CA GLY A 91 16.59 -14.47 14.09
C GLY A 91 15.94 -14.72 12.72
N ALA A 92 15.05 -13.82 12.25
CA ALA A 92 14.48 -13.90 10.91
C ALA A 92 15.50 -13.53 9.83
N ARG A 93 16.37 -12.55 10.13
CA ARG A 93 17.47 -12.16 9.26
C ARG A 93 18.45 -13.31 9.07
N ASP A 94 18.82 -14.01 10.15
CA ASP A 94 19.79 -15.11 10.09
C ASP A 94 19.31 -16.25 9.17
N GLN A 95 18.02 -16.60 9.22
CA GLN A 95 17.44 -17.63 8.34
C GLN A 95 17.37 -17.19 6.88
N VAL A 96 17.08 -15.91 6.64
CA VAL A 96 17.10 -15.33 5.28
C VAL A 96 18.53 -15.28 4.75
N GLU A 97 19.49 -14.90 5.59
CA GLU A 97 20.91 -14.86 5.24
C GLU A 97 21.46 -16.25 4.93
N GLU A 98 21.08 -17.27 5.72
CA GLU A 98 21.41 -18.67 5.42
C GLU A 98 20.78 -19.14 4.11
N GLY A 99 19.49 -18.86 3.89
CA GLY A 99 18.78 -19.20 2.66
C GLY A 99 19.43 -18.56 1.42
N VAL A 100 19.69 -17.25 1.48
CA VAL A 100 20.37 -16.50 0.41
C VAL A 100 21.79 -17.02 0.21
N SER A 101 22.54 -17.29 1.28
CA SER A 101 23.90 -17.81 1.17
C SER A 101 23.94 -19.20 0.55
N SER A 102 22.93 -20.05 0.80
CA SER A 102 22.84 -21.41 0.27
C SER A 102 22.51 -21.40 -1.21
N VAL A 103 21.59 -20.52 -1.64
CA VAL A 103 21.25 -20.32 -3.05
C VAL A 103 22.43 -19.72 -3.79
N TRP A 104 23.09 -18.71 -3.21
CA TRP A 104 24.27 -18.09 -3.78
C TRP A 104 25.44 -19.07 -3.92
N ARG A 105 25.68 -19.92 -2.93
CA ARG A 105 26.70 -20.99 -3.03
C ARG A 105 26.39 -21.96 -4.14
N ARG A 106 25.11 -22.37 -4.30
CA ARG A 106 24.70 -23.30 -5.36
C ARG A 106 24.85 -22.68 -6.74
N THR A 107 24.47 -21.42 -6.92
CA THR A 107 24.61 -20.74 -8.21
C THR A 107 26.07 -20.46 -8.57
N PHE A 108 26.92 -20.07 -7.60
CA PHE A 108 28.36 -19.89 -7.84
C PHE A 108 29.09 -21.22 -8.08
N ALA A 109 28.72 -22.29 -7.36
CA ALA A 109 29.26 -23.62 -7.60
C ALA A 109 28.88 -24.12 -9.00
N ALA A 110 27.62 -23.97 -9.42
CA ALA A 110 27.17 -24.32 -10.75
C ALA A 110 27.83 -23.45 -11.85
N ALA A 111 28.09 -22.17 -11.58
CA ALA A 111 28.82 -21.29 -12.51
C ALA A 111 30.30 -21.70 -12.67
N ARG A 112 30.94 -22.16 -11.59
CA ARG A 112 32.33 -22.62 -11.62
C ARG A 112 32.48 -23.97 -12.32
N GLU A 113 31.56 -24.90 -12.06
CA GLU A 113 31.52 -26.20 -12.73
C GLU A 113 31.37 -26.04 -14.26
N LYS A 114 30.52 -25.11 -14.70
CA LYS A 114 30.41 -24.76 -16.13
C LYS A 114 31.62 -24.02 -16.70
N ALA A 115 32.36 -23.27 -15.89
CA ALA A 115 33.59 -22.61 -16.35
C ALA A 115 34.73 -23.61 -16.53
N ASP A 116 34.84 -24.60 -15.65
CA ASP A 116 35.84 -25.67 -15.75
C ASP A 116 35.53 -26.64 -16.92
N GLU A 117 34.25 -26.83 -17.27
CA GLU A 117 33.82 -27.61 -18.43
C GLU A 117 34.09 -26.90 -19.78
N VAL A 118 34.11 -25.56 -19.80
CA VAL A 118 34.42 -24.74 -21.00
C VAL A 118 35.93 -24.55 -21.22
N THR A 119 36.76 -24.80 -20.21
CA THR A 119 38.22 -24.60 -20.26
C THR A 119 38.99 -25.89 -20.57
N LYS A 120 38.29 -27.01 -20.82
CA LYS A 120 38.86 -28.33 -21.13
C LYS A 120 38.57 -28.73 -22.56
#